data_AF-X1TZ03-F1
#
_entry.id   AF-X1TZ03-F1
#
_cell.length_a   1.000
_cell.length_b   1.000
_cell.length_c   1.000
_cell.angle_alpha   90.00
_cell.angle_beta   90.00
_cell.angle_gamma   90.00
#
_symmetry.space_group_name_H-M   'P 1'
#
loop_
_entity.id
_entity.type
_entity.pdbx_description
1 polymer ?
#
loop_
_entity_poly.entity_id
_entity_poly.type
_entity_poly.pdbx_seq_one_letter_code
_entity_poly.pdbx_strand_id
1 'polypeptide(L)'
;MTMGWKYAKPVKEKLLNLEEPGKPLPFDADRRLVEEITSKFDIATVAKSLQGKDEKEAQKALEELGKEVMKLTIELADNKYMDRTGQMVETVAKQTGISFPHRLGRYVELSLLGLRPTDRWNIAKATTKEL
;
A
#
# COMPACT_ATOMS: atom_id res chain seq x y z
N MET A 1 15.61 -0.22 16.96
CA MET A 1 15.37 -1.61 16.53
C MET A 1 15.16 -1.63 15.02
N THR A 2 16.06 -2.25 14.27
CA THR A 2 15.92 -2.41 12.81
C THR A 2 14.92 -3.54 12.52
N MET A 3 13.72 -3.20 12.05
CA MET A 3 12.73 -4.18 11.60
C MET A 3 13.32 -5.02 10.45
N GLY A 4 13.45 -6.32 10.67
CA GLY A 4 13.99 -7.27 9.70
C GLY A 4 12.90 -7.76 8.76
N TRP A 5 12.78 -7.14 7.59
CA TRP A 5 11.91 -7.58 6.52
C TRP A 5 12.56 -8.74 5.77
N LYS A 6 11.84 -9.86 5.59
CA LYS A 6 12.29 -10.99 4.77
C LYS A 6 11.51 -11.01 3.46
N TYR A 7 11.88 -10.15 2.52
CA TYR A 7 11.48 -10.34 1.13
C TYR A 7 12.31 -11.48 0.51
N ALA A 8 11.67 -12.34 -0.29
CA ALA A 8 12.40 -13.31 -1.10
C ALA A 8 13.34 -12.56 -2.06
N LYS A 9 14.56 -13.07 -2.25
CA LYS A 9 15.48 -12.47 -3.24
C LYS A 9 14.83 -12.58 -4.63
N PRO A 10 14.66 -11.46 -5.36
CA PRO A 10 14.10 -11.53 -6.70
C PRO A 10 15.03 -12.32 -7.63
N VAL A 11 14.46 -13.24 -8.41
CA VAL A 11 15.16 -14.02 -9.44
C VAL A 11 15.24 -13.16 -10.68
N LYS A 12 16.42 -12.56 -10.91
CA LYS A 12 16.63 -11.49 -11.90
C LYS A 12 16.26 -11.94 -13.32
N GLU A 13 16.47 -13.21 -13.65
CA GLU A 13 16.28 -13.79 -14.97
C GLU A 13 14.80 -13.94 -15.36
N LYS A 14 13.88 -13.79 -14.39
CA LYS A 14 12.42 -13.92 -14.60
C LYS A 14 11.67 -12.60 -14.51
N LEU A 15 12.37 -11.49 -14.33
CA LEU A 15 11.74 -10.18 -14.26
C LEU A 15 11.43 -9.71 -15.69
N LEU A 16 10.14 -9.65 -16.03
CA LEU A 16 9.67 -8.89 -17.18
C LEU A 16 9.86 -7.41 -16.88
N ASN A 17 11.03 -6.88 -17.21
CA ASN A 17 11.32 -5.49 -16.99
C ASN A 17 10.62 -4.66 -18.09
N LEU A 18 9.72 -3.76 -17.72
CA LEU A 18 9.18 -2.71 -18.61
C LEU A 18 10.24 -1.60 -18.85
N GLU A 19 11.48 -1.96 -19.20
CA GLU A 19 12.73 -1.21 -18.92
C GLU A 19 12.78 0.28 -19.29
N GLU A 20 13.20 1.09 -18.31
CA GLU A 20 14.33 2.01 -18.51
C GLU A 20 15.62 1.29 -18.08
N PRO A 21 16.64 1.15 -18.95
CA PRO A 21 17.89 0.46 -18.62
C PRO A 21 18.70 1.17 -17.52
N GLY A 22 19.30 0.39 -16.61
CA GLY A 22 20.31 0.87 -15.67
C GLY A 22 19.79 1.60 -14.43
N LYS A 23 18.47 1.70 -14.23
CA LYS A 23 17.88 2.25 -13.00
C LYS A 23 17.25 1.13 -12.17
N PRO A 24 17.62 0.97 -10.88
CA PRO A 24 16.83 0.14 -9.99
C PRO A 24 15.43 0.75 -9.88
N LEU A 25 14.42 0.02 -10.35
CA LEU A 25 13.02 0.45 -10.27
C LEU A 25 12.42 -0.16 -9.01
N PRO A 26 12.24 0.62 -7.92
CA PRO A 26 11.48 0.15 -6.77
C PRO A 26 10.01 0.03 -7.19
N PHE A 27 9.54 -1.21 -7.34
CA PHE A 27 8.12 -1.53 -7.50
C PHE A 27 7.38 -1.54 -6.15
N ASP A 28 8.12 -1.50 -5.04
CA ASP A 28 7.58 -1.52 -3.69
C ASP A 28 7.25 -0.10 -3.18
N ALA A 29 6.36 -0.05 -2.18
CA ALA A 29 6.03 1.17 -1.45
C ALA A 29 7.27 1.83 -0.84
N ASP A 30 7.34 3.17 -0.89
CA ASP A 30 8.39 3.90 -0.17
C ASP A 30 8.25 3.64 1.33
N ARG A 31 9.33 3.16 1.95
CA ARG A 31 9.36 2.86 3.37
C ARG A 31 8.93 4.04 4.25
N ARG A 32 9.20 5.27 3.83
CA ARG A 32 8.83 6.49 4.56
C ARG A 32 7.32 6.73 4.55
N LEU A 33 6.62 6.31 3.50
CA LEU A 33 5.16 6.33 3.48
C LEU A 33 4.61 5.40 4.56
N VAL A 34 5.14 4.18 4.64
CA VAL A 34 4.74 3.19 5.66
C VAL A 34 5.01 3.75 7.05
N GLU A 35 6.21 4.29 7.30
CA GLU A 35 6.57 4.89 8.59
C GLU A 35 5.67 6.08 8.98
N GLU A 36 5.26 6.93 8.03
CA GLU A 36 4.34 8.04 8.30
C GLU A 36 2.91 7.59 8.61
N ILE A 37 2.42 6.54 7.95
CA ILE A 37 1.11 5.96 8.28
C ILE A 37 1.18 5.28 9.65
N THR A 38 2.18 4.43 9.89
CA THR A 38 2.34 3.70 11.16
C THR A 38 2.52 4.65 12.35
N SER A 39 3.24 5.77 12.17
CA SER A 39 3.44 6.74 13.25
C SER A 39 2.17 7.51 13.62
N LYS A 40 1.25 7.72 12.66
CA LYS A 40 -0.04 8.37 12.91
C LYS A 40 -1.11 7.41 13.39
N PHE A 41 -1.06 6.15 12.96
CA PHE A 41 -2.10 5.16 13.22
C PHE A 41 -1.51 3.91 13.85
N ASP A 42 -1.68 3.78 15.17
CA ASP A 42 -1.36 2.56 15.90
C ASP A 42 -2.62 1.69 16.06
N ILE A 43 -2.74 0.66 15.22
CA ILE A 43 -3.85 -0.30 15.23
C ILE A 43 -3.97 -1.01 16.58
N ALA A 44 -2.87 -1.27 17.30
CA ALA A 44 -2.95 -1.94 18.59
C ALA A 44 -3.66 -1.06 19.63
N THR A 45 -3.38 0.25 19.60
CA THR A 45 -4.05 1.23 20.45
C THR A 45 -5.52 1.40 20.06
N VAL A 46 -5.83 1.46 18.76
CA VAL A 46 -7.23 1.48 18.30
C VAL A 46 -7.97 0.24 18.79
N ALA A 47 -7.42 -0.96 18.58
CA ALA A 47 -8.06 -2.21 18.97
C ALA A 47 -8.34 -2.25 20.48
N LYS A 48 -7.41 -1.80 21.32
CA LYS A 48 -7.61 -1.66 22.77
C LYS A 48 -8.73 -0.69 23.11
N SER A 49 -8.80 0.45 22.42
CA SER A 49 -9.84 1.47 22.64
C SER A 49 -11.26 1.00 22.28
N LEU A 50 -11.38 -0.08 21.51
CA LEU A 50 -12.64 -0.67 21.08
C LEU A 50 -13.08 -1.85 21.95
N GLN A 51 -12.23 -2.32 22.87
CA GLN A 51 -12.59 -3.41 23.78
C GLN A 51 -13.73 -2.96 24.71
N GLY A 52 -14.80 -3.74 24.77
CA GLY A 52 -15.95 -3.48 25.63
C GLY A 52 -16.93 -2.41 25.11
N LYS A 53 -16.71 -1.87 23.90
CA LYS A 53 -17.68 -0.98 23.23
C LYS A 53 -18.79 -1.76 22.55
N ASP A 54 -19.92 -1.10 22.34
CA ASP A 54 -21.00 -1.65 21.54
C ASP A 54 -20.61 -1.75 20.05
N GLU A 55 -21.29 -2.63 19.32
CA GLU A 55 -21.02 -2.89 17.91
C GLU A 55 -21.15 -1.62 17.04
N LYS A 56 -22.12 -0.75 17.32
CA LYS A 56 -22.35 0.48 16.55
C LYS A 56 -21.26 1.51 16.80
N GLU A 57 -20.86 1.71 18.05
CA GLU A 57 -19.73 2.58 18.39
C GLU A 57 -18.42 2.06 17.79
N ALA A 58 -18.20 0.74 17.83
CA ALA A 58 -17.03 0.13 17.22
C ALA A 58 -17.01 0.29 15.70
N GLN A 59 -18.15 0.05 15.02
CA GLN A 59 -18.27 0.26 13.59
C GLN A 59 -17.97 1.71 13.21
N LYS A 60 -18.57 2.68 13.90
CA LYS A 60 -18.37 4.09 13.62
C LYS A 60 -16.90 4.50 13.76
N ALA A 61 -16.23 4.05 14.82
CA ALA A 61 -14.82 4.33 15.05
C ALA A 61 -13.91 3.72 13.97
N LEU A 62 -14.21 2.50 13.51
CA LEU A 62 -13.47 1.86 12.41
C LEU A 62 -13.71 2.54 11.05
N GLU A 63 -14.94 3.00 10.79
CA GLU A 63 -15.24 3.78 9.58
C GLU A 63 -14.51 5.11 9.56
N GLU A 64 -14.46 5.83 10.68
CA GLU A 64 -13.71 7.08 10.81
C GLU A 64 -12.21 6.84 10.61
N LEU A 65 -11.65 5.82 11.27
CA LEU A 65 -10.25 5.42 11.05
C LEU A 65 -9.98 5.11 9.58
N GLY A 66 -10.82 4.30 8.94
CA GLY A 66 -10.65 3.93 7.54
C GLY A 66 -10.63 5.15 6.60
N LYS A 67 -11.51 6.12 6.84
CA LYS A 67 -11.55 7.38 6.08
C LYS A 67 -10.28 8.21 6.29
N GLU A 68 -9.82 8.35 7.53
CA GLU A 68 -8.60 9.10 7.85
C GLU A 68 -7.34 8.48 7.26
N VAL A 69 -7.19 7.15 7.42
CA VAL A 69 -6.08 6.40 6.86
C VAL A 69 -6.08 6.50 5.34
N MET A 70 -7.23 6.33 4.69
CA MET A 70 -7.32 6.39 3.24
C MET A 70 -6.99 7.80 2.72
N LYS A 71 -7.50 8.84 3.38
CA LYS A 71 -7.19 10.23 3.04
C LYS A 71 -5.69 10.50 3.14
N LEU A 72 -5.05 10.10 4.24
CA LEU A 72 -3.61 10.24 4.40
C LEU A 72 -2.84 9.44 3.34
N THR A 73 -3.27 8.20 3.08
CA THR A 73 -2.61 7.30 2.13
C THR A 73 -2.61 7.90 0.73
N ILE A 74 -3.75 8.44 0.27
CA ILE A 74 -3.85 9.12 -1.04
C ILE A 74 -2.92 10.33 -1.09
N GLU A 75 -2.94 11.18 -0.05
CA GLU A 75 -2.09 12.37 0.02
C GLU A 75 -0.60 12.01 -0.06
N LEU A 76 -0.17 11.00 0.70
CA LEU A 76 1.21 10.54 0.72
C LEU A 76 1.60 9.87 -0.59
N ALA A 77 0.76 8.97 -1.10
CA ALA A 77 1.05 8.16 -2.28
C ALA A 77 1.10 8.98 -3.58
N ASP A 78 0.32 10.05 -3.68
CA ASP A 78 0.24 10.84 -4.92
C ASP A 78 1.10 12.10 -4.88
N ASN A 79 1.35 12.68 -3.71
CA ASN A 79 2.08 13.96 -3.63
C ASN A 79 3.53 13.81 -3.16
N LYS A 80 3.81 12.86 -2.26
CA LYS A 80 5.11 12.81 -1.54
C LYS A 80 5.94 11.58 -1.88
N TYR A 81 5.29 10.44 -2.04
CA TYR A 81 5.90 9.12 -2.17
C TYR A 81 5.34 8.36 -3.37
N MET A 82 5.41 8.99 -4.53
CA MET A 82 4.96 8.39 -5.78
C MET A 82 5.84 7.18 -6.16
N ASP A 83 5.26 5.99 -6.06
CA ASP A 83 5.84 4.73 -6.52
C ASP A 83 5.69 4.54 -8.05
N ARG A 84 6.35 3.50 -8.59
CA ARG A 84 6.31 3.22 -10.03
C ARG A 84 4.91 2.88 -10.51
N THR A 85 4.12 2.17 -9.71
CA THR A 85 2.73 1.81 -10.04
C THR A 85 1.88 3.07 -10.20
N GLY A 86 1.99 4.04 -9.28
CA GLY A 86 1.32 5.33 -9.38
C GLY A 86 1.74 6.10 -10.63
N GLN A 87 3.05 6.17 -10.92
CA GLN A 87 3.56 6.83 -12.14
C GLN A 87 3.02 6.21 -13.42
N MET A 88 2.93 4.87 -13.47
CA MET A 88 2.40 4.16 -14.64
C MET A 88 0.92 4.44 -14.82
N VAL A 89 0.13 4.35 -13.74
CA VAL A 89 -1.31 4.67 -13.77
C VAL A 89 -1.55 6.10 -14.24
N GLU A 90 -0.78 7.06 -13.74
CA GLU A 90 -0.85 8.47 -14.15
C GLU A 90 -0.45 8.68 -15.62
N THR A 91 0.64 8.05 -16.06
CA THR A 91 1.11 8.15 -17.45
C THR A 91 0.05 7.64 -18.43
N VAL A 92 -0.50 6.45 -18.18
CA VAL A 92 -1.50 5.87 -19.07
C VAL A 92 -2.80 6.66 -19.01
N ALA A 93 -3.21 7.15 -17.84
CA ALA A 93 -4.39 8.01 -17.73
C ALA A 93 -4.23 9.31 -18.54
N LYS A 94 -3.06 9.95 -18.53
CA LYS A 94 -2.78 11.14 -19.36
C LYS A 94 -2.81 10.84 -20.86
N GLN A 95 -2.32 9.67 -21.27
CA GLN A 95 -2.26 9.28 -22.68
C GLN A 95 -3.62 8.83 -23.24
N THR A 96 -4.46 8.21 -22.41
CA THR A 96 -5.69 7.53 -22.86
C THR A 96 -6.98 8.19 -22.38
N GLY A 97 -6.92 9.06 -21.37
CA GLY A 97 -8.09 9.59 -20.67
C GLY A 97 -8.77 8.59 -19.74
N ILE A 98 -8.25 7.35 -19.63
CA ILE A 98 -8.87 6.27 -18.84
C ILE A 98 -8.24 6.24 -17.44
N SER A 99 -9.08 6.41 -16.41
CA SER A 99 -8.66 6.17 -15.03
C SER A 99 -8.73 4.68 -14.71
N PHE A 100 -7.59 4.06 -14.40
CA PHE A 100 -7.53 2.63 -14.11
C PHE A 100 -8.14 2.30 -12.75
N PRO A 101 -9.00 1.26 -12.65
CA PRO A 101 -9.51 0.75 -11.36
C PRO A 101 -8.41 0.37 -10.37
N HIS A 102 -7.23 0.01 -10.89
CA HIS A 102 -6.02 -0.32 -10.13
C HIS A 102 -5.56 0.81 -9.19
N ARG A 103 -5.99 2.05 -9.41
CA ARG A 103 -5.69 3.18 -8.52
C ARG A 103 -6.24 2.95 -7.11
N LEU A 104 -7.47 2.45 -6.99
CA LEU A 104 -8.06 2.11 -5.68
C LEU A 104 -7.31 0.94 -5.03
N GLY A 105 -7.02 -0.10 -5.81
CA GLY A 105 -6.27 -1.26 -5.33
C GLY A 105 -4.92 -0.87 -4.73
N ARG A 106 -4.20 0.03 -5.40
CA ARG A 106 -2.94 0.61 -4.90
C ARG A 106 -3.12 1.29 -3.55
N TYR A 107 -4.10 2.16 -3.37
CA TYR A 107 -4.28 2.83 -2.07
C TYR A 107 -4.65 1.85 -0.95
N VAL A 108 -5.48 0.85 -1.24
CA VAL A 108 -5.83 -0.19 -0.28
C VAL A 108 -4.58 -0.95 0.15
N GLU A 109 -3.76 -1.39 -0.79
CA GLU A 109 -2.50 -2.09 -0.49
C GLU A 109 -1.54 -1.23 0.35
N LEU A 110 -1.30 0.03 -0.06
CA LEU A 110 -0.44 0.95 0.68
C LEU A 110 -0.95 1.21 2.11
N SER A 111 -2.27 1.36 2.27
CA SER A 111 -2.88 1.56 3.59
C SER A 111 -2.73 0.34 4.48
N LEU A 112 -2.87 -0.87 3.93
CA LEU A 112 -2.70 -2.12 4.67
C LEU A 112 -1.25 -2.32 5.11
N LEU A 113 -0.29 -2.06 4.22
CA LEU A 113 1.14 -2.10 4.56
C LEU A 113 1.50 -1.06 5.63
N GLY A 114 0.91 0.14 5.56
CA GLY A 114 1.10 1.20 6.55
C GLY A 114 0.51 0.87 7.93
N LEU A 115 -0.67 0.27 7.97
CA LEU A 115 -1.36 -0.08 9.23
C LEU A 115 -0.82 -1.35 9.87
N ARG A 116 -0.33 -2.30 9.06
CA ARG A 116 0.11 -3.63 9.51
C ARG A 116 1.50 -3.95 8.92
N PRO A 117 2.53 -3.14 9.21
CA PRO A 117 3.84 -3.30 8.58
C PRO A 117 4.52 -4.61 8.99
N THR A 118 4.36 -5.06 10.22
CA THR A 118 5.04 -6.27 10.73
C THR A 118 4.38 -7.59 10.32
N ASP A 119 3.24 -7.52 9.64
CA ASP A 119 2.44 -8.70 9.37
C ASP A 119 3.07 -9.56 8.28
N ARG A 120 2.93 -10.88 8.44
CA ARG A 120 3.33 -11.83 7.42
C ARG A 120 2.20 -11.95 6.40
N TRP A 121 2.47 -11.48 5.19
CA TRP A 121 1.52 -11.58 4.08
C TRP A 121 1.78 -12.85 3.28
N ASN A 122 0.70 -13.60 3.02
CA ASN A 122 0.74 -14.71 2.07
C ASN A 122 0.39 -14.15 0.69
N ILE A 123 1.40 -14.00 -0.17
CA ILE A 123 1.20 -13.53 -1.54
C ILE A 123 0.86 -14.74 -2.41
N ALA A 124 -0.38 -14.78 -2.90
CA ALA A 124 -0.84 -15.78 -3.87
C ALA A 124 -0.99 -15.13 -5.26
N LYS A 125 -0.64 -15.87 -6.31
CA LYS A 125 -0.86 -15.42 -7.70
C LYS A 125 -2.38 -15.34 -7.91
N ALA A 126 -2.90 -14.15 -8.22
CA ALA A 126 -4.34 -13.92 -8.38
C ALA A 126 -4.95 -14.70 -9.57
N THR A 127 -4.12 -15.08 -10.54
CA THR A 127 -4.50 -15.95 -11.66
C THR A 127 -3.33 -16.82 -12.10
N THR A 128 -3.63 -18.05 -12.52
CA THR A 128 -2.67 -18.95 -13.17
C THR A 128 -2.53 -18.68 -14.66
N LYS A 129 -3.39 -17.84 -15.24
CA LYS A 129 -3.30 -17.44 -16.64
C LYS A 129 -2.24 -16.34 -16.76
N GLU A 130 -1.13 -16.68 -17.41
CA GLU A 130 -0.14 -15.69 -17.84
C GLU A 130 -0.72 -14.93 -19.04
N LEU A 131 -0.58 -13.60 -19.02
CA LEU A 131 -0.96 -12.71 -20.13
C LEU A 131 0.15 -12.73 -21.19
#